data_AF-A0A7K0YP09-F1
#
_entry.id   AF-A0A7K0YP09-F1
#
_cell.length_a   1.000
_cell.length_b   1.000
_cell.length_c   1.000
_cell.angle_alpha   90.00
_cell.angle_beta   90.00
_cell.angle_gamma   90.00
#
_symmetry.space_group_name_H-M   'P 1'
#
loop_
_entity.id
_entity.type
_entity.pdbx_description
1 polymer ?
#
loop_
_entity_poly.entity_id
_entity_poly.type
_entity_poly.pdbx_seq_one_letter_code
_entity_poly.pdbx_strand_id
1 'polypeptide(L)'
;MSKNIGCGVVMGPRRKTRRLTSGATRIFNSVACLTGNRSGVGDITCSVCLLRVTNERVKGKQLGSSACHDRRVRDFDPASGATGDDDLAAKIARLEEIILDLNHVVVAFSGGADSAFVAATAHRLLGTEHAHAVTAVSPSLAGEEETDCRRLAEEWGLRWTPVQTAEMERAAYRANDVDRCYHCKAELMDVVGPIAELERATVVLGVNVDDLADHRPGQRAALERGAVFPLVQAGFTKEDVRRASLAMGLRTWDKPAAACLASRVPYGTPVSVDILSRVDRAESALHGLGFRQVRVRHYGETARIEVEQSVLDQAIANRVAIIEAVKDAGYRYVTLDLEGFRSGNLNGAIADSSSSAH
;
A
#
# COMPACT_ATOMS: atom_id res chain seq x y z
N MET A 1 -51.63 -36.08 -13.93
CA MET A 1 -50.91 -37.17 -13.24
C MET A 1 -50.18 -36.57 -12.05
N SER A 2 -50.73 -36.83 -10.88
CA SER A 2 -50.24 -36.40 -9.57
C SER A 2 -48.97 -37.16 -9.18
N LYS A 3 -48.09 -36.52 -8.40
CA LYS A 3 -47.37 -37.15 -7.28
C LYS A 3 -46.83 -36.10 -6.32
N ASN A 4 -47.50 -36.00 -5.18
CA ASN A 4 -47.00 -35.49 -3.90
C ASN A 4 -45.90 -36.42 -3.36
N ILE A 5 -44.98 -35.86 -2.55
CA ILE A 5 -44.33 -36.36 -1.32
C ILE A 5 -43.58 -35.11 -0.77
N GLY A 6 -43.59 -34.69 0.49
CA GLY A 6 -44.06 -35.21 1.78
C GLY A 6 -43.24 -34.52 2.87
N CYS A 7 -43.90 -33.82 3.79
CA CYS A 7 -43.33 -33.11 4.94
C CYS A 7 -42.98 -34.10 6.07
N GLY A 8 -41.89 -33.88 6.81
CA GLY A 8 -41.49 -34.67 7.97
C GLY A 8 -41.01 -33.79 9.12
N VAL A 9 -41.85 -33.72 10.17
CA VAL A 9 -41.59 -33.11 11.48
C VAL A 9 -41.14 -34.21 12.46
N VAL A 10 -40.14 -33.94 13.29
CA VAL A 10 -39.87 -34.71 14.52
C VAL A 10 -39.88 -33.77 15.72
N MET A 11 -40.76 -34.06 16.69
CA MET A 11 -40.91 -33.36 17.97
C MET A 11 -40.44 -34.21 19.15
N GLY A 12 -39.69 -33.59 20.07
CA GLY A 12 -39.74 -33.80 21.53
C GLY A 12 -38.64 -34.65 22.20
N PRO A 13 -38.31 -34.42 23.50
CA PRO A 13 -39.13 -33.77 24.52
C PRO A 13 -38.53 -32.54 25.27
N ARG A 14 -39.50 -31.81 25.84
CA ARG A 14 -39.49 -30.73 26.86
C ARG A 14 -38.80 -31.18 28.17
N ARG A 15 -38.34 -30.38 29.15
CA ARG A 15 -38.71 -29.05 29.68
C ARG A 15 -37.70 -28.70 30.80
N LYS A 16 -37.35 -27.42 30.99
CA LYS A 16 -37.56 -26.70 32.27
C LYS A 16 -37.42 -25.19 32.05
N THR A 17 -38.43 -24.50 32.55
CA THR A 17 -38.79 -23.09 32.38
C THR A 17 -38.10 -22.17 33.38
N ARG A 18 -37.77 -20.93 32.98
CA ARG A 18 -38.01 -19.74 33.82
C ARG A 18 -38.26 -18.47 32.98
N ARG A 19 -39.16 -17.65 33.52
CA ARG A 19 -39.90 -16.46 33.05
C ARG A 19 -39.01 -15.36 32.42
N LEU A 20 -39.34 -14.79 31.25
CA LEU A 20 -40.32 -13.72 30.92
C LEU A 20 -39.93 -12.31 31.41
N THR A 21 -39.54 -11.45 30.45
CA THR A 21 -39.92 -10.02 30.30
C THR A 21 -39.56 -9.60 28.85
N SER A 22 -40.54 -9.60 27.93
CA SER A 22 -41.22 -8.42 27.37
C SER A 22 -40.29 -7.40 26.66
N GLY A 23 -40.42 -7.31 25.34
CA GLY A 23 -39.82 -6.26 24.53
C GLY A 23 -39.79 -6.60 23.05
N ALA A 24 -40.96 -6.67 22.42
CA ALA A 24 -41.07 -6.80 20.97
C ALA A 24 -40.69 -5.47 20.30
N THR A 25 -39.76 -5.49 19.35
CA THR A 25 -39.57 -4.39 18.39
C THR A 25 -39.60 -4.96 16.98
N ARG A 26 -40.53 -4.41 16.19
CA ARG A 26 -40.80 -4.75 14.80
C ARG A 26 -39.59 -4.42 13.91
N ILE A 27 -39.23 -5.33 13.02
CA ILE A 27 -38.34 -5.08 11.89
C ILE A 27 -39.18 -4.38 10.81
N PHE A 28 -38.82 -3.15 10.43
CA PHE A 28 -39.34 -2.51 9.23
C PHE A 28 -38.25 -2.52 8.15
N ASN A 29 -38.47 -3.31 7.10
CA ASN A 29 -37.83 -3.11 5.81
C ASN A 29 -38.36 -1.80 5.22
N SER A 30 -37.47 -0.90 4.78
CA SER A 30 -37.86 0.20 3.91
C SER A 30 -37.13 0.08 2.58
N VAL A 31 -37.92 -0.25 1.56
CA VAL A 31 -37.63 -0.07 0.14
C VAL A 31 -37.84 1.41 -0.16
N ALA A 32 -36.89 2.08 -0.81
CA ALA A 32 -37.10 3.40 -1.39
C ALA A 32 -37.08 3.28 -2.91
N CYS A 33 -38.22 3.59 -3.52
CA CYS A 33 -38.44 3.68 -4.96
C CYS A 33 -37.88 5.03 -5.46
N LEU A 34 -37.04 5.01 -6.49
CA LEU A 34 -36.60 6.20 -7.22
C LEU A 34 -37.51 6.40 -8.44
N THR A 35 -38.29 7.49 -8.45
CA THR A 35 -38.87 8.03 -9.68
C THR A 35 -38.25 9.40 -9.93
N GLY A 36 -37.36 9.49 -10.92
CA GLY A 36 -36.79 10.76 -11.39
C GLY A 36 -37.35 11.10 -12.77
N ASN A 37 -38.00 12.26 -12.88
CA ASN A 37 -38.40 12.86 -14.15
C ASN A 37 -37.26 13.77 -14.64
N ARG A 38 -36.95 13.72 -15.95
CA ARG A 38 -35.85 14.46 -16.57
C ARG A 38 -36.23 15.92 -16.83
N SER A 39 -35.44 16.87 -16.32
CA SER A 39 -35.12 18.13 -17.00
C SER A 39 -34.09 18.95 -16.22
N GLY A 40 -32.99 19.34 -16.89
CA GLY A 40 -32.23 20.55 -16.56
C GLY A 40 -30.96 20.35 -15.73
N VAL A 41 -29.82 20.53 -16.41
CA VAL A 41 -28.47 20.93 -15.95
C VAL A 41 -28.33 21.34 -14.48
N GLY A 42 -27.41 20.67 -13.75
CA GLY A 42 -26.89 21.11 -12.46
C GLY A 42 -26.39 19.97 -11.57
N ASP A 43 -25.08 19.94 -11.33
CA ASP A 43 -24.33 19.34 -10.21
C ASP A 43 -24.92 18.12 -9.46
N ILE A 44 -24.25 16.98 -9.61
CA ILE A 44 -24.47 15.80 -8.76
C ILE A 44 -23.56 15.93 -7.53
N THR A 45 -24.07 16.52 -6.46
CA THR A 45 -23.47 16.40 -5.11
C THR A 45 -23.97 15.12 -4.44
N CYS A 46 -23.07 14.17 -4.19
CA CYS A 46 -23.35 12.97 -3.39
C CYS A 46 -23.26 13.34 -1.90
N SER A 47 -24.40 13.47 -1.21
CA SER A 47 -24.44 13.74 0.22
C SER A 47 -24.67 12.44 1.00
N VAL A 48 -23.64 11.95 1.69
CA VAL A 48 -23.76 10.86 2.67
C VAL A 48 -24.31 11.45 3.97
N CYS A 49 -25.59 11.21 4.25
CA CYS A 49 -26.23 11.65 5.48
C CYS A 49 -25.93 10.64 6.60
N LEU A 50 -25.01 10.98 7.52
CA LEU A 50 -24.77 10.22 8.74
C LEU A 50 -25.75 10.68 9.83
N LEU A 51 -26.83 9.91 10.07
CA LEU A 51 -27.73 10.16 11.20
C LEU A 51 -27.09 9.62 12.50
N ARG A 52 -26.63 10.52 13.38
CA ARG A 52 -26.28 10.20 14.77
C ARG A 52 -27.55 10.25 15.62
N VAL A 53 -28.04 9.09 16.07
CA VAL A 53 -29.08 9.00 17.11
C VAL A 53 -28.40 9.13 18.46
N THR A 54 -28.66 10.20 19.21
CA THR A 54 -28.39 10.26 20.65
C THR A 54 -29.71 10.19 21.41
N ASN A 55 -29.78 9.30 22.39
CA ASN A 55 -30.93 9.20 23.27
C ASN A 55 -30.52 9.54 24.72
N GLU A 56 -31.43 10.26 25.37
CA GLU A 56 -31.59 10.52 26.80
C GLU A 56 -30.86 11.70 27.48
N ARG A 57 -31.72 12.66 27.84
CA ARG A 57 -31.57 13.71 28.87
C ARG A 57 -31.53 13.09 30.26
N VAL A 58 -30.83 13.72 31.21
CA VAL A 58 -31.39 14.22 32.49
C VAL A 58 -30.37 15.08 33.27
N LYS A 59 -30.83 16.30 33.62
CA LYS A 59 -30.51 17.21 34.75
C LYS A 59 -29.10 17.81 34.90
N GLY A 60 -28.97 19.03 34.38
CA GLY A 60 -28.78 20.24 35.21
C GLY A 60 -27.45 20.42 35.93
N LYS A 61 -26.48 21.03 35.24
CA LYS A 61 -25.53 22.03 35.79
C LYS A 61 -24.83 22.72 34.61
N GLN A 62 -24.91 24.06 34.56
CA GLN A 62 -24.11 24.87 33.63
C GLN A 62 -22.63 24.73 33.99
N LEU A 63 -21.81 24.31 33.04
CA LEU A 63 -20.37 24.51 33.04
C LEU A 63 -19.90 24.85 31.62
N GLY A 64 -19.32 26.04 31.49
CA GLY A 64 -18.24 26.43 30.57
C GLY A 64 -18.34 26.04 29.10
N SER A 65 -18.54 27.03 28.24
CA SER A 65 -18.33 26.96 26.80
C SER A 65 -16.89 26.51 26.46
N SER A 66 -16.75 25.37 25.78
CA SER A 66 -15.61 25.17 24.86
C SER A 66 -16.17 25.16 23.44
N ALA A 67 -15.75 26.16 22.68
CA ALA A 67 -16.09 26.28 21.27
C ALA A 67 -15.39 25.15 20.50
N CYS A 68 -16.11 24.08 20.18
CA CYS A 68 -15.73 23.17 19.11
C CYS A 68 -15.69 24.00 17.82
N HIS A 69 -14.49 24.39 17.39
CA HIS A 69 -14.29 24.98 16.09
C HIS A 69 -14.53 23.91 15.03
N ASP A 70 -15.76 23.92 14.50
CA ASP A 70 -16.10 23.42 13.19
C ASP A 70 -15.25 24.15 12.13
N ARG A 71 -14.08 23.59 11.81
CA ARG A 71 -13.33 23.97 10.61
C ARG A 71 -13.69 22.99 9.51
N ARG A 72 -14.74 23.36 8.78
CA ARG A 72 -15.01 22.94 7.41
C ARG A 72 -13.71 22.86 6.61
N VAL A 73 -13.46 21.69 6.01
CA VAL A 73 -12.55 21.52 4.89
C VAL A 73 -12.94 22.57 3.85
N ARG A 74 -12.04 23.51 3.54
CA ARG A 74 -12.30 24.49 2.49
C ARG A 74 -12.15 23.78 1.15
N ASP A 75 -13.15 23.94 0.29
CA ASP A 75 -13.12 23.53 -1.10
C ASP A 75 -11.87 24.09 -1.80
N PHE A 76 -11.17 23.22 -2.52
CA PHE A 76 -10.02 23.53 -3.35
C PHE A 76 -10.51 24.23 -4.62
N ASP A 77 -10.21 25.52 -4.77
CA ASP A 77 -10.47 26.32 -5.98
C ASP A 77 -9.19 26.35 -6.83
N PRO A 78 -9.16 25.76 -8.06
CA PRO A 78 -7.94 25.62 -8.85
C PRO A 78 -7.53 26.92 -9.58
N ALA A 79 -8.11 28.07 -9.25
CA ALA A 79 -7.84 29.33 -9.94
C ALA A 79 -6.87 30.25 -9.17
N SER A 80 -5.60 29.87 -9.05
CA SER A 80 -4.53 30.86 -8.87
C SER A 80 -3.25 30.39 -9.53
N GLY A 81 -2.68 31.25 -10.39
CA GLY A 81 -1.47 30.98 -11.18
C GLY A 81 -0.19 30.87 -10.35
N ALA A 82 -0.12 29.86 -9.48
CA ALA A 82 1.11 29.45 -8.84
C ALA A 82 2.09 28.96 -9.91
N THR A 83 3.33 29.46 -9.85
CA THR A 83 4.41 28.82 -10.62
C THR A 83 4.62 27.40 -10.07
N GLY A 84 5.24 26.50 -10.85
CA GLY A 84 5.49 25.12 -10.41
C GLY A 84 6.38 25.00 -9.15
N ASP A 85 7.04 26.08 -8.74
CA ASP A 85 7.79 26.18 -7.48
C ASP A 85 6.91 26.65 -6.31
N ASP A 86 5.98 27.59 -6.54
CA ASP A 86 5.02 28.05 -5.52
C ASP A 86 4.06 26.93 -5.10
N ASP A 87 3.62 26.11 -6.06
CA ASP A 87 2.78 24.93 -5.80
C ASP A 87 3.53 23.88 -4.96
N LEU A 88 4.78 23.58 -5.30
CA LEU A 88 5.60 22.62 -4.55
C LEU A 88 5.86 23.11 -3.11
N ALA A 89 6.14 24.40 -2.92
CA ALA A 89 6.32 24.98 -1.59
C ALA A 89 5.05 24.87 -0.74
N ALA A 90 3.87 25.12 -1.33
CA ALA A 90 2.59 24.96 -0.64
C ALA A 90 2.33 23.50 -0.24
N LYS A 91 2.61 22.54 -1.14
CA LYS A 91 2.51 21.10 -0.84
C LYS A 91 3.46 20.70 0.29
N ILE A 92 4.72 21.15 0.27
CA ILE A 92 5.69 20.90 1.35
C ILE A 92 5.15 21.45 2.68
N ALA A 93 4.74 22.71 2.73
CA ALA A 93 4.19 23.31 3.95
C ALA A 93 2.99 22.50 4.47
N ARG A 94 2.11 22.05 3.57
CA ARG A 94 0.96 21.21 3.93
C ARG A 94 1.37 19.86 4.51
N LEU A 95 2.38 19.21 3.92
CA LEU A 95 2.94 17.95 4.44
C LEU A 95 3.53 18.13 5.83
N GLU A 96 4.28 19.22 6.06
CA GLU A 96 4.87 19.53 7.36
C GLU A 96 3.78 19.75 8.42
N GLU A 97 2.72 20.51 8.11
CA GLU A 97 1.55 20.67 8.99
C GLU A 97 0.92 19.32 9.37
N ILE A 98 0.68 18.44 8.38
CA ILE A 98 0.09 17.12 8.63
C ILE A 98 0.97 16.31 9.58
N ILE A 99 2.28 16.28 9.34
CA ILE A 99 3.22 15.51 10.17
C ILE A 99 3.28 16.07 11.60
N LEU A 100 3.31 17.39 11.75
CA LEU A 100 3.28 18.05 13.07
C LEU A 100 1.98 17.76 13.83
N ASP A 101 0.83 17.79 13.15
CA ASP A 101 -0.47 17.48 13.73
C ASP A 101 -0.56 16.01 14.21
N LEU A 102 0.13 15.09 13.54
CA LEU A 102 0.21 13.68 13.99
C LEU A 102 1.02 13.51 15.27
N ASN A 103 1.91 14.45 15.62
CA ASN A 103 2.78 14.52 16.79
C ASN A 103 3.79 13.37 16.99
N HIS A 104 3.41 12.13 16.72
CA HIS A 104 4.25 10.94 16.84
C HIS A 104 3.91 9.97 15.71
N VAL A 105 4.89 9.55 14.93
CA VAL A 105 4.68 8.68 13.77
C VAL A 105 5.61 7.47 13.75
N VAL A 106 5.06 6.35 13.28
CA VAL A 106 5.82 5.19 12.81
C VAL A 106 5.75 5.18 11.29
N VAL A 107 6.87 5.42 10.63
CA VAL A 107 6.97 5.45 9.17
C VAL A 107 7.26 4.05 8.66
N ALA A 108 6.36 3.48 7.86
CA ALA A 108 6.66 2.27 7.12
C ALA A 108 7.70 2.57 6.03
N PHE A 109 8.96 2.26 6.33
CA PHE A 109 10.14 2.69 5.61
C PHE A 109 10.69 1.59 4.70
N SER A 110 10.55 1.78 3.39
CA SER A 110 10.99 0.81 2.37
C SER A 110 12.32 1.16 1.71
N GLY A 111 12.92 2.30 2.06
CA GLY A 111 14.13 2.82 1.39
C GLY A 111 13.90 3.37 -0.03
N GLY A 112 12.68 3.27 -0.57
CA GLY A 112 12.28 3.95 -1.81
C GLY A 112 12.07 5.45 -1.60
N ALA A 113 12.14 6.23 -2.69
CA ALA A 113 12.07 7.69 -2.71
C ALA A 113 10.93 8.26 -1.84
N ASP A 114 9.70 7.74 -2.00
CA ASP A 114 8.53 8.25 -1.27
C ASP A 114 8.60 8.00 0.24
N SER A 115 8.86 6.77 0.65
CA SER A 115 8.98 6.44 2.08
C SER A 115 10.20 7.11 2.74
N ALA A 116 11.28 7.32 1.98
CA ALA A 116 12.47 8.01 2.44
C ALA A 116 12.22 9.51 2.66
N PHE A 117 11.51 10.15 1.74
CA PHE A 117 11.11 11.54 1.89
C PHE A 117 10.23 11.75 3.12
N VAL A 118 9.25 10.86 3.35
CA VAL A 118 8.40 10.92 4.56
C VAL A 118 9.22 10.68 5.83
N ALA A 119 10.12 9.69 5.84
CA ALA A 119 10.96 9.39 7.01
C ALA A 119 11.89 10.55 7.36
N ALA A 120 12.58 11.12 6.37
CA ALA A 120 13.47 12.27 6.55
C ALA A 120 12.70 13.51 7.00
N THR A 121 11.54 13.78 6.40
CA THR A 121 10.69 14.92 6.79
C THR A 121 10.17 14.77 8.22
N ALA A 122 9.67 13.59 8.58
CA ALA A 122 9.18 13.31 9.94
C ALA A 122 10.30 13.44 10.98
N HIS A 123 11.48 12.87 10.70
CA HIS A 123 12.63 13.00 11.58
C HIS A 123 13.06 14.46 11.77
N ARG A 124 13.13 15.26 10.68
CA ARG A 124 13.49 16.68 10.76
C ARG A 124 12.52 17.50 11.62
N LEU A 125 11.23 17.19 11.58
CA LEU A 125 10.19 17.96 12.28
C LEU A 125 9.97 17.50 13.72
N LEU A 126 9.94 16.18 13.95
CA LEU A 126 9.53 15.57 15.21
C LEU A 126 10.72 15.07 16.05
N GLY A 127 11.90 14.92 15.44
CA GLY A 127 13.08 14.36 16.09
C GLY A 127 13.04 12.84 16.24
N THR A 128 14.12 12.25 16.76
CA THR A 128 14.28 10.80 16.92
C THR A 128 13.32 10.17 17.92
N GLU A 129 12.83 10.95 18.90
CA GLU A 129 11.91 10.45 19.92
C GLU A 129 10.50 10.21 19.36
N HIS A 130 10.08 11.01 18.37
CA HIS A 130 8.72 11.02 17.84
C HIS A 130 8.58 10.63 16.36
N ALA A 131 9.69 10.25 15.71
CA ALA A 131 9.68 9.68 14.36
C ALA A 131 10.48 8.37 14.35
N HIS A 132 9.77 7.24 14.21
CA HIS A 132 10.35 5.91 14.15
C HIS A 132 10.18 5.31 12.75
N ALA A 133 11.28 5.05 12.05
CA ALA A 133 11.27 4.35 10.76
C ALA A 133 11.29 2.84 10.97
N VAL A 134 10.36 2.10 10.37
CA VAL A 134 10.29 0.65 10.48
C VAL A 134 10.30 0.00 9.11
N THR A 135 11.24 -0.92 8.89
CA THR A 135 11.35 -1.69 7.65
C THR A 135 10.88 -3.11 7.88
N ALA A 136 9.85 -3.55 7.14
CA ALA A 136 9.45 -4.95 7.13
C ALA A 136 10.44 -5.79 6.34
N VAL A 137 10.99 -6.80 7.00
CA VAL A 137 11.95 -7.75 6.46
C VAL A 137 11.24 -9.09 6.32
N SER A 138 11.26 -9.61 5.09
CA SER A 138 10.72 -10.92 4.76
C SER A 138 11.46 -11.46 3.53
N PRO A 139 11.25 -12.73 3.16
CA PRO A 139 11.79 -13.28 1.92
C PRO A 139 11.36 -12.53 0.64
N SER A 140 10.35 -11.64 0.71
CA SER A 140 9.90 -10.85 -0.43
C SER A 140 10.64 -9.51 -0.61
N LEU A 141 11.39 -9.08 0.40
CA LEU A 141 12.30 -7.94 0.35
C LEU A 141 13.66 -8.42 -0.20
N ALA A 142 14.21 -7.71 -1.17
CA ALA A 142 15.56 -7.99 -1.68
C ALA A 142 16.61 -7.66 -0.61
N GLY A 143 17.65 -8.50 -0.48
CA GLY A 143 18.66 -8.32 0.58
C GLY A 143 19.41 -6.98 0.52
N GLU A 144 19.60 -6.45 -0.69
CA GLU A 144 20.20 -5.14 -0.92
C GLU A 144 19.33 -3.99 -0.39
N GLU A 145 18.00 -4.13 -0.43
CA GLU A 145 17.07 -3.09 0.03
C GLU A 145 17.07 -2.96 1.57
N GLU A 146 17.15 -4.07 2.31
CA GLU A 146 17.31 -4.01 3.77
C GLU A 146 18.64 -3.33 4.15
N THR A 147 19.71 -3.71 3.45
CA THR A 147 21.05 -3.14 3.68
C THR A 147 21.06 -1.64 3.39
N ASP A 148 20.42 -1.21 2.29
CA ASP A 148 20.30 0.21 1.96
C ASP A 148 19.44 0.97 2.98
N CYS A 149 18.33 0.40 3.46
CA CYS A 149 17.51 1.00 4.52
C CYS A 149 18.32 1.27 5.79
N ARG A 150 19.14 0.29 6.24
CA ARG A 150 20.03 0.45 7.38
C ARG A 150 21.03 1.59 7.16
N ARG A 151 21.66 1.62 5.98
CA ARG A 151 22.61 2.69 5.64
C ARG A 151 21.96 4.07 5.59
N LEU A 152 20.76 4.19 5.03
CA LEU A 152 20.00 5.44 5.02
C LEU A 152 19.66 5.90 6.45
N ALA A 153 19.27 4.96 7.32
CA ALA A 153 18.99 5.27 8.72
C ALA A 153 20.23 5.78 9.46
N GLU A 154 21.39 5.14 9.27
CA GLU A 154 22.66 5.58 9.83
C GLU A 154 23.10 6.94 9.28
N GLU A 155 23.01 7.13 7.96
CA GLU A 155 23.38 8.36 7.25
C GLU A 155 22.56 9.56 7.72
N TRP A 156 21.27 9.36 7.97
CA TRP A 156 20.33 10.44 8.31
C TRP A 156 20.01 10.53 9.81
N GLY A 157 20.62 9.69 10.64
CA GLY A 157 20.38 9.67 12.09
C GLY A 157 18.95 9.26 12.48
N LEU A 158 18.29 8.43 11.67
CA LEU A 158 16.92 7.99 11.94
C LEU A 158 16.89 7.00 13.11
N ARG A 159 15.86 7.10 13.95
CA ARG A 159 15.46 5.98 14.81
C ARG A 159 14.86 4.90 13.92
N TRP A 160 15.56 3.79 13.72
CA TRP A 160 15.18 2.75 12.77
C TRP A 160 15.19 1.35 13.38
N THR A 161 14.17 0.55 13.05
CA THR A 161 14.09 -0.87 13.45
C THR A 161 13.66 -1.75 12.26
N PRO A 162 14.40 -2.84 11.96
CA PRO A 162 13.91 -3.89 11.07
C PRO A 162 12.94 -4.80 11.84
N VAL A 163 11.79 -5.11 11.26
CA VAL A 163 10.79 -6.02 11.84
C VAL A 163 10.54 -7.19 10.91
N GLN A 164 10.45 -8.40 11.44
CA GLN A 164 10.17 -9.59 10.62
C GLN A 164 8.68 -9.67 10.32
N THR A 165 8.31 -9.85 9.05
CA THR A 165 6.93 -10.15 8.63
C THR A 165 6.83 -11.57 8.11
N ALA A 166 5.68 -12.21 8.35
CA ALA A 166 5.48 -13.63 8.06
C ALA A 166 4.47 -13.86 6.93
N GLU A 167 4.39 -12.95 5.94
CA GLU A 167 3.37 -13.05 4.88
C GLU A 167 3.50 -14.37 4.09
N MET A 168 4.72 -14.92 3.99
CA MET A 168 5.00 -16.22 3.37
C MET A 168 4.33 -17.40 4.08
N GLU A 169 3.97 -17.28 5.36
CA GLU A 169 3.24 -18.31 6.10
C GLU A 169 1.75 -18.32 5.73
N ARG A 170 1.24 -17.23 5.15
CA ARG A 170 -0.15 -17.09 4.73
C ARG A 170 -0.37 -17.72 3.36
N ALA A 171 -1.28 -18.70 3.31
CA ALA A 171 -1.67 -19.36 2.05
C ALA A 171 -2.14 -18.36 0.99
N ALA A 172 -2.87 -17.32 1.38
CA ALA A 172 -3.39 -16.30 0.47
C ALA A 172 -2.30 -15.43 -0.17
N TYR A 173 -1.17 -15.21 0.52
CA TYR A 173 -0.01 -14.54 -0.09
C TYR A 173 0.73 -15.49 -1.04
N ARG A 174 0.97 -16.74 -0.60
CA ARG A 174 1.64 -17.76 -1.42
C ARG A 174 0.89 -18.11 -2.69
N ALA A 175 -0.43 -18.02 -2.72
CA ALA A 175 -1.24 -18.25 -3.92
C ALA A 175 -0.84 -17.33 -5.08
N ASN A 176 -0.30 -16.14 -4.77
CA ASN A 176 0.16 -15.17 -5.77
C ASN A 176 -0.95 -14.72 -6.72
N ASP A 177 -2.15 -14.49 -6.18
CA ASP A 177 -3.28 -13.96 -6.94
C ASP A 177 -3.23 -12.42 -7.00
N VAL A 178 -4.23 -11.82 -7.66
CA VAL A 178 -4.33 -10.35 -7.83
C VAL A 178 -4.34 -9.58 -6.51
N ASP A 179 -4.77 -10.21 -5.41
CA ASP A 179 -4.81 -9.64 -4.06
C ASP A 179 -3.53 -9.92 -3.24
N ARG A 180 -2.46 -10.49 -3.81
CA ARG A 180 -1.18 -10.74 -3.10
C ARG A 180 -0.71 -9.50 -2.33
N CYS A 181 -0.77 -8.33 -2.97
CA CYS A 181 -0.33 -7.07 -2.35
C CYS A 181 -1.22 -6.64 -1.17
N TYR A 182 -2.50 -7.02 -1.14
CA TYR A 182 -3.36 -6.83 0.04
C TYR A 182 -2.81 -7.64 1.21
N HIS A 183 -2.53 -8.93 1.00
CA HIS A 183 -2.05 -9.81 2.08
C HIS A 183 -0.67 -9.41 2.62
N CYS A 184 0.24 -9.00 1.73
CA CYS A 184 1.54 -8.46 2.13
C CYS A 184 1.40 -7.20 2.98
N LYS A 185 0.54 -6.26 2.53
CA LYS A 185 0.38 -5.00 3.24
C LYS A 185 -0.41 -5.15 4.54
N ALA A 186 -1.39 -6.05 4.58
CA ALA A 186 -2.09 -6.44 5.79
C ALA A 186 -1.11 -6.95 6.85
N GLU A 187 -0.21 -7.86 6.49
CA GLU A 187 0.81 -8.39 7.39
C GLU A 187 1.75 -7.29 7.91
N LEU A 188 2.26 -6.40 7.03
CA LEU A 188 3.06 -5.25 7.44
C LEU A 188 2.36 -4.45 8.55
N MET A 189 1.08 -4.14 8.35
CA MET A 189 0.31 -3.34 9.29
C MET A 189 -0.02 -4.12 10.57
N ASP A 190 -0.26 -5.43 10.49
CA ASP A 190 -0.50 -6.28 11.66
C ASP A 190 0.76 -6.36 12.56
N VAL A 191 1.97 -6.28 11.97
CA VAL A 191 3.25 -6.26 12.70
C VAL A 191 3.61 -4.86 13.22
N VAL A 192 3.37 -3.81 12.42
CA VAL A 192 3.72 -2.43 12.78
C VAL A 192 2.70 -1.80 13.74
N GLY A 193 1.44 -2.21 13.68
CA GLY A 193 0.36 -1.71 14.53
C GLY A 193 0.70 -1.76 16.03
N PRO A 194 1.11 -2.91 16.60
CA PRO A 194 1.50 -3.02 18.01
C PRO A 194 2.66 -2.08 18.41
N ILE A 195 3.60 -1.80 17.50
CA ILE A 195 4.70 -0.85 17.75
C ILE A 195 4.13 0.56 17.86
N ALA A 196 3.28 0.94 16.91
CA ALA A 196 2.64 2.26 16.90
C ALA A 196 1.72 2.46 18.12
N GLU A 197 0.96 1.42 18.52
CA GLU A 197 0.12 1.46 19.73
C GLU A 197 0.95 1.68 21.00
N LEU A 198 2.07 0.95 21.16
CA LEU A 198 2.97 1.10 22.30
C LEU A 198 3.57 2.50 22.38
N GLU A 199 3.92 3.06 21.22
CA GLU A 199 4.53 4.39 21.11
C GLU A 199 3.49 5.52 21.13
N ARG A 200 2.19 5.20 21.07
CA ARG A 200 1.09 6.16 20.86
C ARG A 200 1.32 7.00 19.60
N ALA A 201 1.76 6.33 18.54
CA ALA A 201 2.12 6.92 17.27
C ALA A 201 1.11 6.53 16.17
N THR A 202 1.08 7.31 15.10
CA THR A 202 0.31 7.00 13.89
C THR A 202 1.19 6.32 12.85
N VAL A 203 0.70 5.22 12.26
CA VAL A 203 1.42 4.57 11.15
C VAL A 203 1.23 5.38 9.87
N VAL A 204 2.34 5.78 9.24
CA VAL A 204 2.33 6.56 7.99
C VAL A 204 3.05 5.81 6.87
N LEU A 205 2.51 5.90 5.65
CA LEU A 205 3.10 5.31 4.44
C LEU A 205 3.36 6.38 3.39
N GLY A 206 4.47 6.27 2.68
CA GLY A 206 4.82 7.11 1.53
C GLY A 206 4.05 6.74 0.27
N VAL A 207 2.72 6.86 0.30
CA VAL A 207 1.84 6.72 -0.89
C VAL A 207 1.56 8.12 -1.43
N ASN A 208 1.81 8.35 -2.72
CA ASN A 208 1.57 9.63 -3.41
C ASN A 208 0.28 9.59 -4.27
N VAL A 209 -0.12 10.70 -4.88
CA VAL A 209 -1.40 10.77 -5.62
C VAL A 209 -1.41 9.92 -6.89
N ASP A 210 -0.26 9.74 -7.55
CA ASP A 210 -0.15 8.92 -8.76
C ASP A 210 -0.39 7.43 -8.46
N ASP A 211 -0.15 7.02 -7.20
CA ASP A 211 -0.42 5.67 -6.76
C ASP A 211 -1.91 5.36 -6.57
N LEU A 212 -2.82 6.34 -6.65
CA LEU A 212 -4.27 6.15 -6.43
C LEU A 212 -5.03 5.67 -7.69
N ALA A 213 -4.41 5.72 -8.87
CA ALA A 213 -5.10 5.54 -10.15
C ALA A 213 -5.44 4.08 -10.53
N ASP A 214 -4.96 3.07 -9.78
CA ASP A 214 -5.11 1.64 -10.14
C ASP A 214 -5.87 0.79 -9.09
N HIS A 215 -6.17 -0.46 -9.45
CA HIS A 215 -6.47 -1.50 -8.46
C HIS A 215 -5.27 -1.69 -7.51
N ARG A 216 -5.38 -1.11 -6.30
CA ARG A 216 -4.30 -1.06 -5.30
C ARG A 216 -4.69 -1.80 -4.01
N PRO A 217 -4.78 -3.14 -4.06
CA PRO A 217 -5.19 -3.98 -2.93
C PRO A 217 -4.36 -3.73 -1.66
N GLY A 218 -3.07 -3.41 -1.81
CA GLY A 218 -2.22 -3.07 -0.68
C GLY A 218 -2.67 -1.81 0.07
N GLN A 219 -2.95 -0.70 -0.64
CA GLN A 219 -3.37 0.55 0.01
C GLN A 219 -4.68 0.39 0.76
N ARG A 220 -5.62 -0.39 0.20
CA ARG A 220 -6.86 -0.78 0.88
C ARG A 220 -6.59 -1.45 2.23
N ALA A 221 -5.71 -2.47 2.26
CA ALA A 221 -5.34 -3.16 3.50
C ALA A 221 -4.74 -2.23 4.56
N ALA A 222 -3.97 -1.22 4.11
CA ALA A 222 -3.36 -0.23 5.00
C ALA A 222 -4.40 0.74 5.57
N LEU A 223 -5.30 1.27 4.74
CA LEU A 223 -6.37 2.18 5.17
C LEU A 223 -7.33 1.49 6.15
N GLU A 224 -7.70 0.24 5.90
CA GLU A 224 -8.55 -0.56 6.81
C GLU A 224 -7.95 -0.73 8.20
N ARG A 225 -6.62 -0.61 8.32
CA ARG A 225 -5.86 -0.67 9.59
C ARG A 225 -5.42 0.69 10.10
N GLY A 226 -5.98 1.78 9.56
CA GLY A 226 -5.77 3.13 10.06
C GLY A 226 -4.44 3.78 9.63
N ALA A 227 -3.78 3.28 8.59
CA ALA A 227 -2.62 3.98 8.02
C ALA A 227 -2.99 5.35 7.46
N VAL A 228 -2.09 6.33 7.63
CA VAL A 228 -2.22 7.67 7.04
C VAL A 228 -1.25 7.82 5.85
N PHE A 229 -1.73 8.44 4.77
CA PHE A 229 -0.95 8.73 3.56
C PHE A 229 -0.71 10.25 3.46
N PRO A 230 0.31 10.79 4.16
CA PRO A 230 0.48 12.24 4.28
C PRO A 230 0.82 12.90 2.93
N LEU A 231 1.51 12.21 2.03
CA LEU A 231 1.80 12.71 0.68
C LEU A 231 0.52 12.86 -0.16
N VAL A 232 -0.40 11.88 -0.12
CA VAL A 232 -1.73 11.99 -0.75
C VAL A 232 -2.51 13.17 -0.17
N GLN A 233 -2.54 13.32 1.16
CA GLN A 233 -3.25 14.42 1.83
C GLN A 233 -2.68 15.80 1.49
N ALA A 234 -1.39 15.89 1.20
CA ALA A 234 -0.70 17.09 0.77
C ALA A 234 -0.70 17.28 -0.77
N GLY A 235 -1.28 16.35 -1.54
CA GLY A 235 -1.37 16.47 -3.00
C GLY A 235 -0.07 16.23 -3.75
N PHE A 236 0.89 15.51 -3.16
CA PHE A 236 2.17 15.20 -3.80
C PHE A 236 2.00 14.19 -4.93
N THR A 237 2.48 14.55 -6.11
CA THR A 237 2.82 13.60 -7.18
C THR A 237 4.19 12.97 -6.93
N LYS A 238 4.50 11.91 -7.66
CA LYS A 238 5.81 11.28 -7.67
C LYS A 238 6.91 12.27 -8.07
N GLU A 239 6.64 13.14 -9.03
CA GLU A 239 7.60 14.16 -9.47
C GLU A 239 7.84 15.20 -8.37
N ASP A 240 6.79 15.64 -7.68
CA ASP A 240 6.92 16.54 -6.53
C ASP A 240 7.82 15.94 -5.44
N VAL A 241 7.65 14.64 -5.15
CA VAL A 241 8.50 13.94 -4.17
C VAL A 241 9.96 13.93 -4.61
N ARG A 242 10.24 13.67 -5.90
CA ARG A 242 11.61 13.70 -6.43
C ARG A 242 12.24 15.08 -6.31
N ARG A 243 11.51 16.14 -6.71
CA ARG A 243 11.97 17.53 -6.62
C ARG A 243 12.22 17.94 -5.17
N ALA A 244 11.29 17.64 -4.26
CA ALA A 244 11.43 17.96 -2.84
C ALA A 244 12.56 17.16 -2.18
N SER A 245 12.71 15.88 -2.51
CA SER A 245 13.81 15.04 -2.03
C SER A 245 15.17 15.55 -2.49
N LEU A 246 15.26 15.96 -3.77
CA LEU A 246 16.49 16.55 -4.32
C LEU A 246 16.84 17.87 -3.61
N ALA A 247 15.85 18.75 -3.38
CA ALA A 247 16.05 20.00 -2.65
C ALA A 247 16.48 19.77 -1.19
N MET A 248 16.04 18.68 -0.57
CA MET A 248 16.46 18.25 0.77
C MET A 248 17.81 17.53 0.78
N GLY A 249 18.41 17.25 -0.40
CA GLY A 249 19.70 16.57 -0.54
C GLY A 249 19.64 15.05 -0.35
N LEU A 250 18.46 14.44 -0.45
CA LEU A 250 18.28 12.99 -0.24
C LEU A 250 18.78 12.22 -1.47
N ARG A 251 19.77 11.33 -1.29
CA ARG A 251 20.30 10.47 -2.38
C ARG A 251 19.29 9.52 -3.00
N THR A 252 18.11 9.35 -2.38
CA THR A 252 17.04 8.50 -2.89
C THR A 252 16.16 9.20 -3.93
N TRP A 253 16.36 10.49 -4.20
CA TRP A 253 15.50 11.29 -5.10
C TRP A 253 15.35 10.67 -6.50
N ASP A 254 16.42 10.09 -7.05
CA ASP A 254 16.41 9.45 -8.37
C ASP A 254 16.30 7.93 -8.31
N LYS A 255 16.25 7.33 -7.11
CA LYS A 255 16.21 5.87 -6.92
C LYS A 255 15.02 5.28 -7.70
N PRO A 256 15.26 4.28 -8.59
CA PRO A 256 14.18 3.60 -9.29
C PRO A 256 13.18 2.96 -8.33
N ALA A 257 11.91 2.88 -8.73
CA ALA A 257 10.89 2.23 -7.92
C ALA A 257 11.15 0.71 -7.86
N ALA A 258 11.53 0.23 -6.69
CA ALA A 258 11.72 -1.19 -6.43
C ALA A 258 10.39 -1.83 -6.00
N ALA A 259 9.89 -2.76 -6.81
CA ALA A 259 8.79 -3.64 -6.40
C ALA A 259 9.35 -4.82 -5.60
N CYS A 260 8.53 -5.48 -4.78
CA CYS A 260 8.94 -6.69 -4.06
C CYS A 260 9.37 -7.81 -5.02
N LEU A 261 10.18 -8.76 -4.54
CA LEU A 261 10.66 -9.89 -5.34
C LEU A 261 9.51 -10.75 -5.89
N ALA A 262 8.40 -10.88 -5.15
CA ALA A 262 7.23 -11.63 -5.61
C ALA A 262 6.61 -11.05 -6.90
N SER A 263 6.84 -9.78 -7.21
CA SER A 263 6.42 -9.21 -8.50
C SER A 263 7.16 -9.78 -9.70
N ARG A 264 8.22 -10.58 -9.51
CA ARG A 264 8.92 -11.29 -10.59
C ARG A 264 8.26 -12.62 -10.94
N VAL A 265 7.31 -13.07 -10.12
CA VAL A 265 6.60 -14.34 -10.28
C VAL A 265 5.24 -14.06 -10.93
N PRO A 266 4.91 -14.70 -12.08
CA PRO A 266 3.61 -14.56 -12.73
C PRO A 266 2.44 -14.86 -11.79
N TYR A 267 1.35 -14.09 -11.89
CA TYR A 267 0.14 -14.35 -11.11
C TYR A 267 -0.35 -15.80 -11.28
N GLY A 268 -0.88 -16.37 -10.20
CA GLY A 268 -1.31 -17.77 -10.13
C GLY A 268 -0.18 -18.79 -10.00
N THR A 269 1.09 -18.39 -10.14
CA THR A 269 2.23 -19.26 -9.80
C THR A 269 2.56 -19.12 -8.32
N PRO A 270 2.50 -20.19 -7.51
CA PRO A 270 2.73 -20.09 -6.08
C PRO A 270 4.11 -19.50 -5.74
N VAL A 271 4.13 -18.53 -4.84
CA VAL A 271 5.35 -17.90 -4.34
C VAL A 271 5.95 -18.77 -3.23
N SER A 272 7.25 -19.04 -3.32
CA SER A 272 8.03 -19.80 -2.33
C SER A 272 9.33 -19.09 -1.99
N VAL A 273 9.91 -19.40 -0.82
CA VAL A 273 11.21 -18.83 -0.41
C VAL A 273 12.31 -19.21 -1.39
N ASP A 274 12.29 -20.42 -1.93
CA ASP A 274 13.26 -20.87 -2.95
C ASP A 274 13.20 -20.03 -4.22
N ILE A 275 11.99 -19.75 -4.74
CA ILE A 275 11.81 -18.91 -5.92
C ILE A 275 12.32 -17.49 -5.65
N LEU A 276 11.93 -16.90 -4.52
CA LEU A 276 12.32 -15.52 -4.19
C LEU A 276 13.84 -15.41 -3.98
N SER A 277 14.46 -16.34 -3.26
CA SER A 277 15.91 -16.38 -3.07
C SER A 277 16.66 -16.55 -4.39
N ARG A 278 16.15 -17.38 -5.30
CA ARG A 278 16.73 -17.55 -6.63
C ARG A 278 16.67 -16.26 -7.46
N VAL A 279 15.53 -15.56 -7.43
CA VAL A 279 15.36 -14.26 -8.09
C VAL A 279 16.30 -13.22 -7.48
N ASP A 280 16.36 -13.13 -6.15
CA ASP A 280 17.20 -12.18 -5.43
C ASP A 280 18.68 -12.34 -5.80
N ARG A 281 19.21 -13.57 -5.72
CA ARG A 281 20.59 -13.87 -6.13
C ARG A 281 20.87 -13.49 -7.58
N ALA A 282 19.92 -13.74 -8.49
CA ALA A 282 20.08 -13.39 -9.89
C ALA A 282 20.08 -11.87 -10.10
N GLU A 283 19.16 -11.12 -9.48
CA GLU A 283 19.13 -9.65 -9.58
C GLU A 283 20.37 -9.02 -8.95
N SER A 284 20.79 -9.47 -7.76
CA SER A 284 22.03 -9.01 -7.11
C SER A 284 23.27 -9.25 -7.96
N ALA A 285 23.39 -10.41 -8.61
CA ALA A 285 24.52 -10.67 -9.48
C ALA A 285 24.52 -9.73 -10.72
N LEU A 286 23.35 -9.42 -11.27
CA LEU A 286 23.22 -8.47 -12.38
C LEU A 286 23.49 -7.03 -11.94
N HIS A 287 23.10 -6.63 -10.73
CA HIS A 287 23.51 -5.35 -10.14
C HIS A 287 25.03 -5.26 -10.03
N GLY A 288 25.70 -6.34 -9.60
CA GLY A 288 27.16 -6.45 -9.57
C GLY A 288 27.85 -6.29 -10.93
N LEU A 289 27.14 -6.55 -12.04
CA LEU A 289 27.60 -6.31 -13.41
C LEU A 289 27.30 -4.88 -13.91
N GLY A 290 26.70 -4.03 -13.07
CA GLY A 290 26.42 -2.63 -13.37
C GLY A 290 25.02 -2.34 -13.92
N PHE A 291 24.11 -3.32 -13.96
CA PHE A 291 22.73 -3.09 -14.40
C PHE A 291 21.89 -2.50 -13.25
N ARG A 292 21.71 -1.18 -13.21
CA ARG A 292 21.01 -0.50 -12.10
C ARG A 292 19.51 -0.81 -12.03
N GLN A 293 18.86 -0.95 -13.18
CA GLN A 293 17.44 -1.25 -13.27
C GLN A 293 17.27 -2.54 -14.07
N VAL A 294 17.12 -3.63 -13.33
CA VAL A 294 16.95 -4.99 -13.87
C VAL A 294 15.83 -5.71 -13.14
N ARG A 295 15.16 -6.62 -13.84
CA ARG A 295 14.27 -7.61 -13.24
C ARG A 295 14.54 -8.98 -13.82
N VAL A 296 14.58 -10.00 -12.96
CA VAL A 296 14.67 -11.40 -13.37
C VAL A 296 13.31 -12.06 -13.16
N ARG A 297 12.52 -12.16 -14.23
CA ARG A 297 11.21 -12.83 -14.19
C ARG A 297 11.36 -14.33 -14.13
N HIS A 298 10.59 -14.95 -13.25
CA HIS A 298 10.61 -16.38 -13.02
C HIS A 298 9.60 -17.11 -13.91
N TYR A 299 10.08 -18.07 -14.69
CA TYR A 299 9.25 -19.01 -15.48
C TYR A 299 9.78 -20.44 -15.32
N GLY A 300 9.63 -21.01 -14.12
CA GLY A 300 10.11 -22.36 -13.81
C GLY A 300 11.62 -22.46 -13.88
N GLU A 301 12.15 -23.19 -14.86
CA GLU A 301 13.60 -23.30 -15.10
C GLU A 301 14.18 -22.11 -15.90
N THR A 302 13.33 -21.20 -16.38
CA THR A 302 13.73 -20.07 -17.23
C THR A 302 13.71 -18.76 -16.46
N ALA A 303 14.82 -18.02 -16.56
CA ALA A 303 14.91 -16.61 -16.19
C ALA A 303 14.71 -15.74 -17.44
N ARG A 304 13.76 -14.81 -17.38
CA ARG A 304 13.62 -13.74 -18.38
C ARG A 304 14.07 -12.41 -17.79
N ILE A 305 15.16 -11.89 -18.32
CA ILE A 305 15.81 -10.67 -17.85
C ILE A 305 15.17 -9.47 -18.57
N GLU A 306 14.75 -8.47 -17.79
CA GLU A 306 14.29 -7.18 -18.26
C GLU A 306 15.31 -6.12 -17.79
N VAL A 307 15.96 -5.40 -18.70
CA VAL A 307 16.85 -4.26 -18.39
C VAL A 307 16.30 -2.97 -19.03
N GLU A 308 16.75 -1.80 -18.58
CA GLU A 308 16.45 -0.54 -19.28
C GLU A 308 16.76 -0.65 -20.79
N GLN A 309 15.89 -0.08 -21.64
CA GLN A 309 16.06 -0.15 -23.10
C GLN A 309 17.38 0.46 -23.56
N SER A 310 17.83 1.53 -22.90
CA SER A 310 19.10 2.21 -23.13
C SER A 310 20.33 1.33 -22.92
N VAL A 311 20.22 0.22 -22.18
CA VAL A 311 21.34 -0.68 -21.85
C VAL A 311 21.19 -2.09 -22.44
N LEU A 312 20.25 -2.30 -23.37
CA LEU A 312 20.08 -3.59 -24.04
C LEU A 312 21.35 -4.05 -24.78
N ASP A 313 22.01 -3.12 -25.49
CA ASP A 313 23.27 -3.42 -26.19
C ASP A 313 24.38 -3.85 -25.22
N GLN A 314 24.44 -3.22 -24.04
CA GLN A 314 25.36 -3.58 -22.98
C GLN A 314 25.03 -4.99 -22.42
N ALA A 315 23.76 -5.34 -22.28
CA ALA A 315 23.36 -6.68 -21.86
C ALA A 315 23.80 -7.75 -22.87
N ILE A 316 23.63 -7.50 -24.17
CA ILE A 316 24.06 -8.42 -25.24
C ILE A 316 25.60 -8.55 -25.26
N ALA A 317 26.31 -7.44 -25.08
CA ALA A 317 27.77 -7.44 -24.98
C ALA A 317 28.26 -8.26 -23.77
N ASN A 318 27.58 -8.15 -22.62
CA ASN A 318 27.90 -8.88 -21.38
C ASN A 318 27.22 -10.26 -21.24
N ARG A 319 26.63 -10.79 -22.31
CA ARG A 319 25.80 -12.02 -22.27
C ARG A 319 26.47 -13.22 -21.59
N VAL A 320 27.79 -13.37 -21.70
CA VAL A 320 28.50 -14.50 -21.10
C VAL A 320 28.46 -14.42 -19.57
N ALA A 321 28.83 -13.26 -19.02
CA ALA A 321 28.78 -13.01 -17.57
C ALA A 321 27.35 -13.07 -17.03
N ILE A 322 26.37 -12.56 -17.78
CA ILE A 322 24.95 -12.67 -17.43
C ILE A 322 24.49 -14.12 -17.36
N ILE A 323 24.85 -14.95 -18.35
CA ILE A 323 24.47 -16.37 -18.37
C ILE A 323 25.07 -17.10 -17.17
N GLU A 324 26.34 -16.86 -16.86
CA GLU A 324 27.03 -17.45 -15.71
C GLU A 324 26.33 -17.06 -14.40
N ALA A 325 26.18 -15.75 -14.14
CA ALA A 325 25.53 -15.20 -12.96
C ALA A 325 24.12 -15.78 -12.73
N VAL A 326 23.30 -15.84 -13.78
CA VAL A 326 21.90 -16.28 -13.67
C VAL A 326 21.79 -17.81 -13.55
N LYS A 327 22.71 -18.57 -14.16
CA LYS A 327 22.77 -20.01 -13.97
C LYS A 327 23.24 -20.39 -12.58
N ASP A 328 24.26 -19.70 -12.06
CA ASP A 328 24.75 -19.89 -10.69
C ASP A 328 23.68 -19.56 -9.66
N ALA A 329 22.78 -18.62 -9.96
CA ALA A 329 21.63 -18.35 -9.12
C ALA A 329 20.63 -19.53 -9.05
N GLY A 330 20.62 -20.42 -10.04
CA GLY A 330 19.81 -21.65 -10.08
C GLY A 330 18.85 -21.79 -11.27
N TYR A 331 19.03 -21.01 -12.34
CA TYR A 331 18.24 -21.14 -13.57
C TYR A 331 18.93 -22.01 -14.62
N ARG A 332 18.15 -22.73 -15.43
CA ARG A 332 18.69 -23.54 -16.54
C ARG A 332 18.79 -22.73 -17.83
N TYR A 333 17.75 -21.95 -18.10
CA TYR A 333 17.62 -21.14 -19.30
C TYR A 333 17.64 -19.65 -18.95
N VAL A 334 18.39 -18.88 -19.72
CA VAL A 334 18.54 -17.44 -19.55
C VAL A 334 18.09 -16.78 -20.84
N THR A 335 17.14 -15.87 -20.73
CA THR A 335 16.55 -15.13 -21.86
C THR A 335 16.56 -13.64 -21.56
N LEU A 336 16.62 -12.83 -22.62
CA LEU A 336 16.52 -11.38 -22.53
C LEU A 336 15.19 -10.95 -23.16
N ASP A 337 14.43 -10.14 -22.43
CA ASP A 337 13.23 -9.51 -22.96
C ASP A 337 13.64 -8.37 -23.91
N LEU A 338 13.32 -8.53 -25.20
CA LEU A 338 13.69 -7.58 -26.25
C LEU A 338 12.95 -6.25 -26.14
N GLU A 339 11.79 -6.24 -25.47
CA GLU A 339 11.07 -5.00 -25.19
C GLU A 339 11.62 -4.28 -23.94
N GLY A 340 12.59 -4.90 -23.25
CA GLY A 340 13.25 -4.36 -22.06
C GLY A 340 12.32 -4.20 -20.85
N PHE A 341 12.78 -3.44 -19.87
CA PHE A 341 12.05 -3.12 -18.65
C PHE A 341 10.88 -2.19 -18.95
N ARG A 342 9.69 -2.57 -18.47
CA ARG A 342 8.50 -1.71 -18.39
C ARG A 342 7.86 -1.81 -17.02
N SER A 343 7.38 -0.69 -16.49
CA SER A 343 6.58 -0.71 -15.26
C SER A 343 5.28 -1.47 -15.51
N GLY A 344 4.86 -2.29 -14.55
CA GLY A 344 3.58 -3.02 -14.66
C GLY A 344 3.51 -4.14 -15.70
N ASN A 345 4.62 -4.67 -16.24
CA ASN A 345 4.60 -5.69 -17.30
C ASN A 345 3.67 -6.89 -17.01
N LEU A 346 3.62 -7.38 -15.76
CA LEU A 346 2.75 -8.48 -15.37
C LEU A 346 1.29 -8.07 -15.07
N ASN A 347 1.00 -6.77 -14.95
CA ASN A 347 -0.37 -6.29 -14.72
C ASN A 347 -1.20 -6.35 -16.01
N GLY A 348 -0.58 -6.34 -17.20
CA GLY A 348 -1.29 -6.51 -18.47
C GLY A 348 -2.08 -7.82 -18.55
N ALA A 349 -1.55 -8.91 -17.99
CA ALA A 349 -2.23 -10.20 -17.92
C ALA A 349 -3.53 -10.18 -17.06
N ILE A 350 -3.68 -9.20 -16.16
CA ILE A 350 -4.93 -8.99 -15.40
C ILE A 350 -5.99 -8.36 -16.31
N ALA A 351 -5.59 -7.46 -17.22
CA ALA A 351 -6.51 -6.85 -18.18
C ALA A 351 -6.98 -7.88 -19.24
N ASP A 352 -6.10 -8.80 -19.66
CA ASP A 352 -6.45 -9.82 -20.65
C ASP A 352 -7.31 -10.97 -20.08
N SER A 353 -7.16 -11.30 -18.80
CA SER A 353 -8.02 -12.29 -18.13
C SER A 353 -9.43 -11.76 -17.79
N SER A 354 -9.59 -10.43 -17.71
CA SER A 354 -10.92 -9.80 -17.58
C SER A 354 -11.62 -9.54 -18.92
N SER A 355 -10.88 -9.45 -20.03
CA SER A 355 -11.46 -9.34 -21.38
C SER A 355 -11.89 -10.69 -21.99
N SER A 356 -11.37 -11.81 -21.48
CA SER A 356 -11.72 -13.17 -21.91
C SER A 356 -12.90 -13.79 -21.14
N ALA A 357 -13.50 -13.05 -20.21
CA ALA A 357 -14.63 -13.50 -19.38
C ALA A 357 -16.00 -12.92 -19.78
N HIS A 358 -16.16 -12.41 -21.01
CA HIS A 358 -17.43 -11.87 -21.52
C HIS A 358 -18.00 -12.65 -22.70
#